data_AF-A0A932BXS4-F1
#
_entry.id   AF-A0A932BXS4-F1
#
_cell.length_a   1.000
_cell.length_b   1.000
_cell.length_c   1.000
_cell.angle_alpha   90.00
_cell.angle_beta   90.00
_cell.angle_gamma   90.00
#
_symmetry.space_group_name_H-M   'P 1'
#
loop_
_entity.id
_entity.type
_entity.pdbx_description
1 polymer ?
#
loop_
_entity_poly.entity_id
_entity_poly.type
_entity_poly.pdbx_seq_one_letter_code
_entity_poly.pdbx_strand_id
1 'polypeptide(L)'
;MTQPSPVTQPAKPYSSLLAELRPAPVGLLEPDLAPPVVAESGDPFAALRVVHLMARVPRGRPVALAAIVDRLNATHLDWLFPERVVADAILQLQANWIADYRSTSGIVIEAGELATVVTIEDSARVDPWIVRQAERQAAACREILLEFSRHERGTGRD
;
A
#
# COMPACT_ATOMS: atom_id res chain seq x y z
N MET A 1 15.92 -21.70 -66.64
CA MET A 1 16.44 -20.97 -65.45
C MET A 1 15.24 -20.36 -64.75
N THR A 2 14.75 -21.00 -63.70
CA THR A 2 13.56 -20.56 -62.95
C THR A 2 14.07 -19.87 -61.68
N GLN A 3 13.83 -18.56 -61.54
CA GLN A 3 14.17 -17.85 -60.31
C GLN A 3 13.27 -18.35 -59.17
N PRO A 4 13.82 -18.62 -57.96
CA PRO A 4 13.00 -18.96 -56.81
C PRO A 4 12.23 -17.72 -56.31
N SER A 5 10.95 -17.91 -56.00
CA SER A 5 10.08 -16.91 -55.39
C SER A 5 10.66 -16.39 -54.06
N PRO A 6 10.48 -15.11 -53.72
CA PRO A 6 10.95 -14.57 -52.44
C PRO A 6 10.18 -15.22 -51.29
N VAL A 7 10.92 -15.74 -50.32
CA VAL A 7 10.38 -16.23 -49.06
C VAL A 7 9.82 -15.02 -48.31
N THR A 8 8.50 -14.95 -48.14
CA THR A 8 7.86 -13.98 -47.26
C THR A 8 8.37 -14.20 -45.85
N GLN A 9 9.19 -13.28 -45.37
CA GLN A 9 9.70 -13.29 -44.00
C GLN A 9 8.50 -13.16 -43.04
N PRO A 10 8.39 -14.01 -42.00
CA PRO A 10 7.28 -13.90 -41.06
C PRO A 10 7.28 -12.51 -40.43
N ALA A 11 6.13 -11.83 -40.49
CA ALA A 11 5.97 -10.52 -39.87
C ALA A 11 6.37 -10.62 -38.39
N LYS A 12 7.25 -9.71 -37.95
CA LYS A 12 7.64 -9.64 -36.54
C LYS A 12 6.38 -9.47 -35.69
N PRO A 13 6.24 -10.17 -34.55
CA PRO A 13 5.08 -10.03 -33.69
C PRO A 13 4.95 -8.56 -33.25
N TYR A 14 3.74 -8.02 -33.29
CA TYR A 14 3.45 -6.61 -32.99
C TYR A 14 4.00 -6.17 -31.62
N SER A 15 4.19 -7.10 -30.67
CA SER A 15 4.84 -6.85 -29.39
C SER A 15 6.28 -6.32 -29.49
N SER A 16 7.02 -6.70 -30.54
CA SER A 16 8.37 -6.20 -30.79
C SER A 16 8.41 -4.72 -31.22
N LEU A 17 7.31 -4.17 -31.72
CA LEU A 17 7.23 -2.77 -32.16
C LEU A 17 7.21 -1.77 -30.99
N LEU A 18 6.83 -2.23 -29.79
CA LEU A 18 6.84 -1.42 -28.57
C LEU A 18 8.16 -1.53 -27.79
N ALA A 19 9.10 -2.38 -28.23
CA ALA A 19 10.41 -2.49 -27.59
C ALA A 19 11.29 -1.24 -27.80
N GLU A 20 10.96 -0.42 -28.80
CA GLU A 20 11.72 0.76 -29.23
C GLU A 20 10.83 2.01 -29.26
N LEU A 21 10.23 2.36 -28.11
CA LEU A 21 9.44 3.58 -27.99
C LEU A 21 10.33 4.81 -28.28
N ARG A 22 9.81 5.76 -29.06
CA ARG A 22 10.44 7.07 -29.23
C ARG A 22 10.50 7.82 -27.89
N PRO A 23 11.46 8.74 -27.69
CA PRO A 23 11.48 9.60 -26.51
C PRO A 23 10.18 10.40 -26.36
N ALA A 24 9.80 10.68 -25.11
CA ALA A 24 8.69 11.57 -24.80
C ALA A 24 8.93 12.98 -25.39
N PRO A 25 7.91 13.63 -25.98
CA PRO A 25 8.01 15.02 -26.39
C PRO A 25 8.39 15.94 -25.22
N VAL A 26 9.20 16.96 -25.50
CA VAL A 26 9.56 17.97 -24.50
C VAL A 26 8.29 18.66 -23.96
N GLY A 27 8.19 18.74 -22.64
CA GLY A 27 7.05 19.37 -21.96
C GLY A 27 5.81 18.48 -21.80
N LEU A 28 5.86 17.22 -22.26
CA LEU A 28 4.83 16.25 -21.90
C LEU A 28 4.88 16.00 -20.39
N LEU A 29 3.78 16.31 -19.71
CA LEU A 29 3.64 16.04 -18.28
C LEU A 29 3.50 14.53 -18.07
N GLU A 30 4.18 14.02 -17.05
CA GLU A 30 4.00 12.63 -16.62
C GLU A 30 2.56 12.44 -16.10
N PRO A 31 1.84 11.39 -16.55
CA PRO A 31 0.48 11.12 -16.10
C PRO A 31 0.49 10.40 -14.76
N ASP A 32 1.22 10.92 -13.76
CA ASP A 32 1.26 10.38 -12.39
C ASP A 32 0.01 10.81 -11.60
N LEU A 33 -1.16 10.44 -12.13
CA LEU A 33 -2.47 10.70 -11.56
C LEU A 33 -3.21 9.37 -11.43
N ALA A 34 -3.40 8.92 -10.20
CA ALA A 34 -4.25 7.78 -9.91
C ALA A 34 -5.69 8.24 -9.63
N PRO A 35 -6.72 7.47 -10.05
CA PRO A 35 -8.07 7.70 -9.54
C PRO A 35 -8.10 7.45 -8.03
N PRO A 36 -9.00 8.11 -7.28
CA PRO A 36 -9.10 7.90 -5.85
C PRO A 36 -9.44 6.45 -5.51
N VAL A 37 -8.67 5.85 -4.61
CA VAL A 37 -8.84 4.49 -4.11
C VAL A 37 -9.53 4.54 -2.75
N VAL A 38 -10.63 3.81 -2.59
CA VAL A 38 -11.26 3.63 -1.28
C VAL A 38 -10.54 2.51 -0.55
N ALA A 39 -9.98 2.82 0.63
CA ALA A 39 -9.28 1.84 1.45
C ALA A 39 -10.24 0.76 1.94
N GLU A 40 -9.76 -0.49 1.97
CA GLU A 40 -10.51 -1.64 2.48
C GLU A 40 -9.79 -2.29 3.66
N SER A 41 -10.57 -2.86 4.59
CA SER A 41 -10.00 -3.61 5.72
C SER A 41 -9.30 -4.86 5.21
N GLY A 42 -8.06 -5.09 5.66
CA GLY A 42 -7.25 -6.23 5.24
C GLY A 42 -6.41 -6.00 3.99
N ASP A 43 -6.62 -4.89 3.27
CA ASP A 43 -5.74 -4.49 2.16
C ASP A 43 -4.36 -4.07 2.71
N PRO A 44 -3.25 -4.73 2.31
CA PRO A 44 -1.92 -4.37 2.76
C PRO A 44 -1.48 -2.99 2.27
N PHE A 45 -2.00 -2.47 1.15
CA PHE A 45 -1.65 -1.12 0.67
C PHE A 45 -2.24 -0.03 1.57
N ALA A 46 -3.50 -0.18 2.00
CA ALA A 46 -4.09 0.65 3.02
C ALA A 46 -3.37 0.51 4.38
N ALA A 47 -3.15 -0.74 4.83
CA ALA A 47 -2.52 -1.01 6.12
C ALA A 47 -1.10 -0.43 6.21
N LEU A 48 -0.30 -0.53 5.15
CA LEU A 48 1.06 0.04 5.11
C LEU A 48 1.05 1.56 5.36
N ARG A 49 0.11 2.30 4.75
CA ARG A 49 -0.04 3.75 4.95
C ARG A 49 -0.43 4.08 6.38
N VAL A 50 -1.38 3.34 6.95
CA VAL A 50 -1.74 3.46 8.37
C VAL A 50 -0.53 3.22 9.27
N VAL A 51 0.23 2.15 9.05
CA VAL A 51 1.46 1.84 9.82
C VAL A 51 2.48 2.97 9.74
N HIS A 52 2.69 3.54 8.55
CA HIS A 52 3.60 4.67 8.40
C HIS A 52 3.16 5.89 9.18
N LEU A 53 1.86 6.22 9.22
CA LEU A 53 1.39 7.31 10.05
C LEU A 53 1.56 6.98 11.55
N MET A 54 1.14 5.79 11.97
CA MET A 54 1.24 5.34 13.37
C MET A 54 2.69 5.33 13.90
N ALA A 55 3.67 5.07 13.04
CA ALA A 55 5.09 5.20 13.39
C ALA A 55 5.49 6.61 13.84
N ARG A 56 4.74 7.65 13.43
CA ARG A 56 5.02 9.08 13.69
C ARG A 56 4.07 9.71 14.71
N VAL A 57 3.01 9.01 15.10
CA VAL A 57 2.06 9.49 16.12
C VAL A 57 2.78 9.65 17.47
N PRO A 58 2.53 10.74 18.23
CA PRO A 58 3.12 10.94 19.55
C PRO A 58 2.94 9.74 20.47
N ARG A 59 4.00 9.40 21.22
CA ARG A 59 3.98 8.32 22.22
C ARG A 59 3.45 8.82 23.57
N GLY A 60 2.92 7.90 24.37
CA GLY A 60 2.47 8.14 25.75
C GLY A 60 1.28 9.10 25.90
N ARG A 61 0.62 9.47 24.79
CA ARG A 61 -0.49 10.43 24.78
C ARG A 61 -1.66 9.91 23.94
N PRO A 62 -2.91 10.10 24.40
CA PRO A 62 -4.08 9.74 23.61
C PRO A 62 -4.21 10.67 22.40
N VAL A 63 -4.45 10.09 21.23
CA VAL A 63 -4.74 10.80 19.99
C VAL A 63 -6.09 10.32 19.46
N ALA A 64 -6.99 11.25 19.12
CA ALA A 64 -8.30 10.91 18.60
C ALA A 64 -8.19 10.14 17.27
N LEU A 65 -8.95 9.05 17.14
CA LEU A 65 -8.97 8.23 15.92
C LEU A 65 -9.36 9.08 14.70
N ALA A 66 -10.34 9.96 14.82
CA ALA A 66 -10.74 10.89 13.78
C ALA A 66 -9.57 11.77 13.27
N ALA A 67 -8.70 12.24 14.17
CA ALA A 67 -7.54 13.04 13.77
C ALA A 67 -6.49 12.23 12.98
N ILE A 68 -6.38 10.92 13.27
CA ILE A 68 -5.53 10.00 12.50
C ILE A 68 -6.12 9.81 11.09
N VAL A 69 -7.43 9.61 11.00
CA VAL A 69 -8.18 9.51 9.73
C VAL A 69 -8.01 10.77 8.88
N ASP A 70 -8.23 11.95 9.47
CA ASP A 70 -8.07 13.24 8.78
C ASP A 70 -6.65 13.42 8.26
N ARG A 71 -5.65 13.04 9.06
CA ARG A 71 -4.24 13.10 8.65
C ARG A 71 -3.94 12.17 7.48
N LEU A 72 -4.49 10.95 7.45
CA LEU A 72 -4.31 10.03 6.32
C LEU A 72 -4.92 10.61 5.03
N ASN A 73 -6.17 11.03 5.10
CA ASN A 73 -6.89 11.60 3.96
C ASN A 73 -6.26 12.90 3.44
N ALA A 74 -5.67 13.72 4.32
CA ALA A 74 -4.93 14.91 3.91
C ALA A 74 -3.54 14.61 3.32
N THR A 75 -2.94 13.46 3.64
CA THR A 75 -1.60 13.08 3.18
C THR A 75 -1.65 12.31 1.85
N HIS A 76 -2.69 11.51 1.64
CA HIS A 76 -2.86 10.65 0.47
C HIS A 76 -4.13 11.07 -0.29
N LEU A 77 -4.02 12.09 -1.13
CA LEU A 77 -5.17 12.67 -1.84
C LEU A 77 -5.77 11.74 -2.90
N ASP A 78 -5.01 10.73 -3.31
CA ASP A 78 -5.41 9.62 -4.18
C ASP A 78 -6.09 8.48 -3.38
N TRP A 79 -6.31 8.64 -2.08
CA TRP A 79 -6.96 7.65 -1.22
C TRP A 79 -8.08 8.25 -0.36
N LEU A 80 -9.08 7.44 -0.05
CA LEU A 80 -10.07 7.69 0.97
C LEU A 80 -9.99 6.60 2.04
N PHE A 81 -9.76 6.99 3.29
CA PHE A 81 -9.68 6.13 4.45
C PHE A 81 -10.94 6.28 5.31
N PRO A 82 -11.89 5.32 5.27
CA PRO A 82 -12.99 5.26 6.22
C PRO A 82 -12.46 4.99 7.64
N GLU A 83 -13.09 5.59 8.65
CA GLU A 83 -12.69 5.43 10.06
C GLU A 83 -12.61 3.96 10.49
N ARG A 84 -13.58 3.14 10.07
CA ARG A 84 -13.59 1.69 10.31
C ARG A 84 -12.31 1.01 9.83
N VAL A 85 -11.84 1.33 8.63
CA VAL A 85 -10.66 0.68 8.02
C VAL A 85 -9.39 1.05 8.79
N VAL A 86 -9.29 2.31 9.21
CA VAL A 86 -8.19 2.77 10.06
C VAL A 86 -8.23 2.10 11.43
N ALA A 87 -9.42 1.97 12.02
CA ALA A 87 -9.62 1.26 13.29
C ALA A 87 -9.20 -0.21 13.19
N ASP A 88 -9.64 -0.92 12.14
CA ASP A 88 -9.29 -2.33 11.90
C ASP A 88 -7.76 -2.51 11.76
N ALA A 89 -7.09 -1.62 11.03
CA ALA A 89 -5.64 -1.67 10.87
C ALA A 89 -4.89 -1.40 12.20
N ILE A 90 -5.35 -0.46 13.02
CA ILE A 90 -4.75 -0.19 14.34
C ILE A 90 -5.04 -1.35 15.31
N LEU A 91 -6.23 -1.94 15.26
CA LEU A 91 -6.58 -3.12 16.04
C LEU A 91 -5.67 -4.31 15.67
N GLN A 92 -5.39 -4.50 14.38
CA GLN A 92 -4.44 -5.51 13.93
C GLN A 92 -3.02 -5.25 14.46
N LEU A 93 -2.58 -3.98 14.53
CA LEU A 93 -1.30 -3.63 15.14
C LEU A 93 -1.27 -3.96 16.63
N GLN A 94 -2.33 -3.65 17.37
CA GLN A 94 -2.47 -4.05 18.78
C GLN A 94 -2.39 -5.58 18.92
N ALA A 95 -3.10 -6.34 18.09
CA ALA A 95 -3.07 -7.79 18.12
C ALA A 95 -1.66 -8.33 17.86
N ASN A 96 -0.95 -7.78 16.88
CA ASN A 96 0.43 -8.15 16.57
C ASN A 96 1.38 -7.85 17.74
N TRP A 97 1.16 -6.75 18.47
CA TRP A 97 1.96 -6.42 19.64
C TRP A 97 1.76 -7.44 20.76
N ILE A 98 0.51 -7.79 21.07
CA ILE A 98 0.17 -8.83 22.05
C ILE A 98 0.78 -10.17 21.63
N ALA A 99 0.77 -10.49 20.34
CA ALA A 99 1.38 -11.70 19.80
C ALA A 99 2.91 -11.73 19.98
N ASP A 100 3.59 -10.62 19.75
CA ASP A 100 5.07 -10.53 19.82
C ASP A 100 5.59 -10.39 21.25
N TYR A 101 4.83 -9.73 22.12
CA TYR A 101 5.32 -9.28 23.43
C TYR A 101 4.46 -9.71 24.62
N ARG A 102 3.33 -10.39 24.40
CA ARG A 102 2.42 -10.89 25.44
C ARG A 102 1.97 -9.79 26.42
N SER A 103 1.85 -8.55 25.92
CA SER A 103 1.39 -7.38 26.67
C SER A 103 0.33 -6.65 25.88
N THR A 104 -0.63 -6.02 26.55
CA THR A 104 -1.65 -5.13 25.94
C THR A 104 -1.23 -3.66 25.94
N SER A 105 -0.10 -3.30 26.56
CA SER A 105 0.31 -1.91 26.77
C SER A 105 0.78 -1.17 25.51
N GLY A 106 1.14 -1.88 24.44
CA GLY A 106 1.86 -1.32 23.30
C GLY A 106 1.05 -0.32 22.49
N ILE A 107 -0.15 -0.72 22.10
CA ILE A 107 -1.13 0.12 21.40
C ILE A 107 -2.47 -0.13 22.07
N VAL A 108 -3.07 0.92 22.60
CA VAL A 108 -4.35 0.87 23.29
C VAL A 108 -5.36 1.68 22.48
N ILE A 109 -6.51 1.06 22.21
CA ILE A 109 -7.68 1.71 21.63
C ILE A 109 -8.75 1.71 22.71
N GLU A 110 -9.28 2.89 23.04
CA GLU A 110 -10.25 3.05 24.12
C GLU A 110 -11.28 4.12 23.77
N ALA A 111 -12.46 4.01 24.38
CA ALA A 111 -13.44 5.08 24.34
C ALA A 111 -12.98 6.22 25.26
N GLY A 112 -12.54 7.35 24.68
CA GLY A 112 -12.28 8.56 25.43
C GLY A 112 -13.58 9.29 25.80
N GLU A 113 -13.45 10.39 26.55
CA GLU A 113 -14.59 11.18 27.03
C GLU A 113 -15.48 11.71 25.88
N LEU A 114 -14.87 12.02 24.73
CA LEU A 114 -15.56 12.63 23.59
C LEU A 114 -15.41 11.84 22.27
N ALA A 115 -14.42 10.94 22.18
CA ALA A 115 -14.12 10.18 20.97
C ALA A 115 -13.28 8.94 21.28
N THR A 116 -13.28 7.96 20.37
CA THR A 116 -12.29 6.87 20.40
C THR A 116 -10.89 7.46 20.28
N VAL A 117 -9.99 7.06 21.18
CA VAL A 117 -8.59 7.48 21.19
C VAL A 117 -7.66 6.28 21.05
N VAL A 118 -6.49 6.56 20.50
CA VAL A 118 -5.40 5.61 20.35
C VAL A 118 -4.20 6.14 21.10
N THR A 119 -3.63 5.32 21.98
CA THR A 119 -2.42 5.61 22.73
C THR A 119 -1.35 4.58 22.36
N ILE A 120 -0.16 5.06 22.02
CA ILE A 120 1.00 4.21 21.75
C ILE A 120 1.94 4.30 22.97
N GLU A 121 2.43 3.15 23.45
CA GLU A 121 3.37 3.06 24.56
C GLU A 121 4.58 3.98 24.34
N ASP A 122 5.00 4.68 25.39
CA ASP A 122 6.26 5.43 25.38
C ASP A 122 7.42 4.52 25.78
N SER A 123 7.84 3.67 24.83
CA SER A 123 8.99 2.79 25.04
C SER A 123 9.85 2.62 23.79
N ALA A 124 11.14 2.40 24.03
CA ALA A 124 12.13 2.18 22.97
C ALA A 124 11.88 0.91 22.14
N ARG A 125 10.93 0.05 22.54
CA ARG A 125 10.55 -1.17 21.81
C ARG A 125 9.65 -0.89 20.62
N VAL A 126 8.89 0.21 20.67
CA VAL A 126 7.89 0.53 19.65
C VAL A 126 8.52 0.75 18.30
N ASP A 127 9.58 1.54 18.21
CA ASP A 127 10.20 1.92 16.94
C ASP A 127 10.77 0.73 16.15
N PRO A 128 11.65 -0.12 16.70
CA PRO A 128 12.12 -1.30 15.96
C PRO A 128 10.98 -2.29 15.67
N TRP A 129 9.93 -2.34 16.51
CA TRP A 129 8.78 -3.20 16.27
C TRP A 129 7.90 -2.72 15.11
N ILE A 130 7.57 -1.43 15.05
CA ILE A 130 6.68 -0.88 14.02
C ILE A 130 7.35 -0.86 12.64
N VAL A 131 8.68 -0.72 12.59
CA VAL A 131 9.45 -0.93 11.35
C VAL A 131 9.22 -2.33 10.79
N ARG A 132 9.29 -3.38 11.62
CA ARG A 132 9.01 -4.75 11.18
C ARG A 132 7.56 -4.95 10.73
N GLN A 133 6.60 -4.21 11.30
CA GLN A 133 5.21 -4.24 10.82
C GLN A 133 5.11 -3.61 9.42
N ALA A 134 5.79 -2.49 9.18
CA ALA A 134 5.83 -1.85 7.86
C ALA A 134 6.50 -2.77 6.82
N GLU A 135 7.62 -3.41 7.17
CA GLU A 135 8.29 -4.38 6.30
C GLU A 135 7.38 -5.55 5.93
N ARG A 136 6.63 -6.08 6.89
CA ARG A 136 5.63 -7.14 6.66
C ARG A 136 4.54 -6.69 5.68
N GLN A 137 3.96 -5.51 5.88
CA GLN A 137 2.93 -4.99 4.97
C GLN A 137 3.50 -4.69 3.58
N ALA A 138 4.71 -4.16 3.49
CA ALA A 138 5.39 -3.93 2.22
C ALA A 138 5.69 -5.24 1.48
N ALA A 139 6.03 -6.32 2.20
CA ALA A 139 6.16 -7.65 1.60
C ALA A 139 4.82 -8.16 1.04
N ALA A 140 3.73 -8.04 1.81
CA ALA A 140 2.39 -8.40 1.34
C ALA A 140 1.95 -7.61 0.10
N CYS A 141 2.21 -6.29 0.08
CA CYS A 141 1.98 -5.45 -1.11
C CYS A 141 2.70 -6.00 -2.34
N ARG A 142 3.99 -6.35 -2.19
CA ARG A 142 4.79 -6.89 -3.29
C ARG A 142 4.23 -8.22 -3.80
N GLU A 143 3.79 -9.11 -2.92
CA GLU A 143 3.18 -10.38 -3.34
C GLU A 143 1.91 -10.16 -4.17
N ILE A 144 1.03 -9.23 -3.76
CA ILE A 144 -0.17 -8.89 -4.55
C ILE A 144 0.20 -8.33 -5.93
N LEU A 145 1.18 -7.42 -6.02
CA LEU A 145 1.63 -6.87 -7.30
C LEU A 145 2.24 -7.96 -8.21
N LEU A 146 3.02 -8.88 -7.62
CA LEU A 146 3.60 -10.00 -8.35
C LEU A 146 2.53 -10.96 -8.86
N GLU A 147 1.52 -11.25 -8.04
CA GLU A 147 0.37 -12.09 -8.42
C GLU A 147 -0.42 -11.46 -9.56
N PHE A 148 -0.75 -10.17 -9.46
CA PHE A 148 -1.41 -9.41 -10.52
C PHE A 148 -0.61 -9.45 -11.83
N SER A 149 0.70 -9.19 -11.76
CA SER A 149 1.60 -9.25 -12.93
C SER A 149 1.66 -10.64 -13.59
N ARG A 150 1.47 -11.72 -12.83
CA ARG A 150 1.45 -13.09 -13.37
C ARG A 150 0.12 -13.37 -14.07
N HIS A 151 -1.00 -13.01 -13.46
CA HIS A 151 -2.33 -13.23 -14.03
C HIS A 151 -2.51 -12.51 -15.36
N GLU A 152 -2.14 -11.24 -15.45
CA GLU A 152 -2.26 -10.43 -16.68
C GLU A 152 -1.38 -10.94 -17.84
N ARG A 153 -0.27 -11.65 -17.54
CA ARG A 153 0.54 -12.30 -18.58
C ARG A 153 -0.08 -13.60 -19.11
N GLY A 154 -0.91 -14.26 -18.31
CA GLY A 154 -1.56 -15.53 -18.67
C GLY A 154 -2.84 -15.32 -19.47
N THR A 155 -3.64 -14.31 -19.13
CA THR A 155 -4.92 -13.98 -19.80
C THR A 155 -4.75 -13.35 -21.19
N GLY A 156 -3.57 -12.82 -21.53
CA GLY A 156 -3.26 -12.32 -22.87
C GLY A 156 -3.01 -13.41 -23.94
N ARG A 157 -3.35 -14.68 -23.65
CA ARG A 157 -3.02 -15.84 -24.48
C ARG A 157 -4.20 -16.81 -24.63
N ASP A 158 -5.40 -16.27 -24.83
CA ASP A 158 -6.57 -16.98 -25.37
C ASP A 158 -7.13 -16.23 -26.59
#